data_AF-A0A1F8GJ32-F1
#
_entry.id   AF-A0A1F8GJ32-F1
#
_cell.length_a   1.000
_cell.length_b   1.000
_cell.length_c   1.000
_cell.angle_alpha   90.00
_cell.angle_beta   90.00
_cell.angle_gamma   90.00
#
_symmetry.space_group_name_H-M   'P 1'
#
loop_
_entity.id
_entity.type
_entity.pdbx_description
1 polymer ?
#
loop_
_entity_poly.entity_id
_entity_poly.type
_entity_poly.pdbx_seq_one_letter_code
_entity_poly.pdbx_strand_id
1 'polypeptide(L)' 'MVIPREAGRITYSTEIRDLKKRLSLSDYQGSVVIGSLLGDGNLTANWSKTNFSFQVAHSIKQKDYIA' A
#
# COMPACT_ATOMS: atom_id res chain seq x y z
N MET A 1 -11.83 33.33 12.68
CA MET A 1 -10.51 32.68 12.84
C MET A 1 -10.27 31.82 11.60
N VAL A 2 -9.52 32.34 10.63
CA VAL A 2 -9.16 31.62 9.40
C VAL A 2 -7.90 30.83 9.71
N ILE A 3 -7.93 29.50 9.58
CA ILE A 3 -6.70 28.69 9.66
C ILE A 3 -5.94 28.98 8.35
N PRO A 4 -4.76 29.64 8.40
CA PRO A 4 -3.98 29.85 7.19
C PRO A 4 -3.55 28.49 6.66
N ARG A 5 -4.08 28.11 5.49
CA ARG A 5 -3.59 26.95 4.75
C ARG A 5 -2.32 27.37 4.05
N GLU A 6 -1.21 27.43 4.78
CA GLU A 6 0.09 27.47 4.11
C GLU A 6 0.14 26.23 3.21
N ALA A 7 0.30 26.45 1.90
CA ALA A 7 0.48 25.36 0.96
C ALA A 7 1.76 24.63 1.38
N GLY A 8 1.61 23.48 2.04
CA GLY A 8 2.73 22.65 2.47
C GLY A 8 3.66 22.45 1.28
N ARG A 9 4.94 22.78 1.45
CA ARG A 9 5.95 22.65 0.39
C ARG A 9 5.96 21.20 -0.07
N ILE A 10 5.43 20.93 -1.26
CA ILE A 10 5.50 19.61 -1.89
C ILE A 10 6.98 19.34 -2.17
N THR A 11 7.62 18.60 -1.26
CA THR A 11 9.01 18.19 -1.42
C THR A 11 9.01 16.89 -2.20
N TYR A 12 9.48 16.95 -3.45
CA TYR A 12 9.88 15.78 -4.20
C TYR A 12 11.19 15.26 -3.61
N SER A 13 11.13 14.65 -2.43
CA SER A 13 12.31 14.05 -1.81
C SER A 13 12.77 12.87 -2.65
N THR A 14 13.88 13.06 -3.37
CA THR A 14 14.57 12.03 -4.14
C THR A 14 14.87 10.83 -3.25
N GLU A 15 15.20 11.08 -1.98
CA GLU A 15 15.48 10.06 -0.97
C GLU A 15 14.29 9.12 -0.74
N ILE A 16 13.08 9.66 -0.55
CA ILE A 16 11.86 8.83 -0.39
C ILE A 16 11.60 8.00 -1.65
N ARG A 17 11.82 8.57 -2.84
CA ARG A 17 11.69 7.83 -4.10
C ARG A 17 12.70 6.69 -4.19
N ASP A 18 13.93 6.91 -3.78
CA ASP A 18 14.98 5.90 -3.85
C ASP A 18 14.81 4.81 -2.78
N LEU A 19 14.28 5.14 -1.61
CA LEU A 19 13.86 4.15 -0.62
C LEU A 19 12.75 3.23 -1.17
N LYS A 20 11.75 3.80 -1.86
CA LYS A 20 10.69 3.02 -2.50
C LYS A 20 11.20 2.08 -3.59
N LYS A 21 12.25 2.45 -4.33
CA LYS A 21 12.87 1.55 -5.34
C LYS A 21 13.58 0.34 -4.72
N ARG A 22 13.98 0.44 -3.45
CA ARG A 22 14.66 -0.65 -2.72
C ARG A 22 13.69 -1.57 -2.00
N LEU A 23 12.43 -1.14 -1.83
CA LEU A 23 11.36 -1.97 -1.30
C LEU A 23 11.08 -3.11 -2.29
N SER A 24 11.52 -4.30 -1.91
CA SER A 24 11.17 -5.56 -2.58
C SER A 24 10.51 -6.46 -1.55
N LEU A 25 9.56 -7.28 -2.01
CA LEU A 25 9.00 -8.34 -1.19
C LEU A 25 10.02 -9.48 -1.13
N SER A 26 10.17 -10.10 0.04
CA SER A 26 10.85 -11.39 0.12
C SER A 26 10.04 -12.46 -0.63
N ASP A 27 10.68 -13.58 -0.98
CA ASP A 27 10.01 -14.69 -1.69
C ASP A 27 8.77 -15.20 -0.93
N TYR A 28 8.86 -15.24 0.40
CA TYR A 28 7.73 -15.59 1.25
C TYR A 28 6.60 -14.55 1.17
N GLN A 29 6.93 -13.26 1.32
CA GLN A 29 5.94 -12.18 1.22
C GLN A 29 5.26 -12.16 -0.15
N GLY A 30 6.03 -12.37 -1.23
CA GLY A 30 5.49 -12.50 -2.58
C GLY A 30 4.50 -13.67 -2.68
N SER A 31 4.87 -14.83 -2.14
CA SER A 31 4.00 -16.02 -2.13
C SER A 31 2.71 -15.79 -1.33
N VAL A 32 2.79 -15.12 -0.18
CA VAL A 32 1.63 -14.74 0.64
C VAL A 32 0.71 -13.80 -0.12
N VAL A 33 1.26 -12.80 -0.81
CA VAL A 33 0.46 -11.87 -1.64
C VAL A 33 -0.23 -12.62 -2.77
N ILE A 34 0.48 -13.50 -3.49
CA ILE A 34 -0.11 -14.30 -4.57
C ILE A 34 -1.22 -15.20 -4.05
N GLY A 35 -0.98 -15.93 -2.97
CA GLY A 35 -1.99 -16.80 -2.35
C GLY A 35 -3.22 -16.02 -1.91
N SER A 36 -3.02 -14.83 -1.34
CA SER A 36 -4.12 -13.97 -0.92
C SER A 36 -4.90 -13.40 -2.11
N LEU A 37 -4.24 -13.04 -3.22
CA LEU A 37 -4.90 -12.56 -4.44
C LEU A 37 -5.74 -13.64 -5.14
N LEU A 38 -5.40 -14.91 -4.95
CA LEU A 38 -6.22 -16.02 -5.44
C LEU A 38 -7.45 -16.30 -4.56
N GLY A 39 -7.46 -15.78 -3.33
CA GLY A 39 -8.57 -15.87 -2.40
C GLY A 39 -9.34 -14.55 -2.32
N ASP A 40 -9.24 -13.89 -1.16
CA ASP A 40 -10.05 -12.72 -0.80
C ASP A 40 -9.36 -11.36 -1.05
N GLY A 41 -8.11 -11.38 -1.50
CA GLY A 41 -7.29 -10.20 -1.74
C GLY A 41 -7.55 -9.54 -3.08
N ASN A 42 -7.33 -8.23 -3.18
CA ASN A 42 -7.34 -7.49 -4.43
C ASN A 42 -6.19 -6.48 -4.51
N LEU A 43 -5.79 -6.15 -5.75
CA LEU A 43 -4.88 -5.05 -6.04
C LEU A 43 -5.66 -3.86 -6.59
N THR A 44 -5.66 -2.75 -5.86
CA THR A 44 -6.24 -1.50 -6.32
C THR A 44 -5.16 -0.60 -6.91
N ALA A 45 -5.28 -0.29 -8.19
CA ALA A 45 -4.37 0.63 -8.87
C ALA A 45 -4.55 2.07 -8.33
N ASN A 46 -3.44 2.81 -8.24
CA ASN A 46 -3.52 4.25 -8.10
C ASN A 46 -4.05 4.92 -9.39
N TRP A 47 -4.36 6.21 -9.32
CA TRP A 47 -4.93 6.95 -10.47
C TRP A 47 -4.09 6.84 -11.75
N SER A 48 -2.76 6.77 -11.62
CA SER A 48 -1.83 6.68 -12.76
C SER A 48 -1.50 5.25 -13.17
N LYS A 49 -2.09 4.24 -12.54
CA LYS A 49 -1.82 2.80 -12.75
C LYS A 49 -0.34 2.41 -12.65
N THR A 50 0.46 3.23 -11.97
CA THR A 50 1.91 3.01 -11.79
C THR A 50 2.22 2.20 -10.54
N ASN A 51 1.28 2.17 -9.60
CA ASN A 51 1.43 1.48 -8.32
C ASN A 51 0.10 0.83 -7.94
N PHE A 52 0.18 -0.25 -7.17
CA PHE A 52 -0.97 -0.98 -6.68
C PHE A 52 -0.91 -1.09 -5.15
N SER A 53 -2.07 -0.94 -4.52
CA SER A 53 -2.25 -1.20 -3.09
C SER A 53 -2.95 -2.54 -2.93
N PHE A 54 -2.34 -3.43 -2.16
CA PHE A 54 -2.97 -4.68 -1.76
C PHE A 54 -4.02 -4.40 -0.68
N GLN A 55 -5.24 -4.89 -0.89
CA GLN A 55 -6.35 -4.80 0.05
C GLN A 55 -6.91 -6.19 0.27
N VAL A 56 -7.31 -6.47 1.50
CA VAL A 56 -8.05 -7.70 1.82
C VAL A 56 -9.22 -7.32 2.71
N ALA A 57 -10.39 -7.86 2.39
CA ALA A 57 -11.58 -7.72 3.21
C ALA A 57 -11.89 -9.08 3.82
N HIS A 58 -12.09 -9.11 5.13
CA HIS A 58 -12.50 -10.31 5.84
C HIS A 58 -13.69 -10.02 6.74
N SER A 59 -14.41 -11.07 7.13
CA SER A 59 -15.47 -10.96 8.12
C SER A 59 -14.88 -10.56 9.48
N ILE A 60 -15.65 -9.85 10.31
CA ILE A 60 -15.27 -9.55 11.70
C ILE A 60 -14.98 -10.81 12.53
N LYS A 61 -15.56 -11.96 12.13
CA LYS A 61 -15.31 -13.27 12.73
C LYS A 61 -13.89 -13.80 12.48
N GLN A 62 -13.20 -13.26 11.49
CA GLN A 62 -11.85 -13.66 11.06
C GLN A 62 -10.80 -12.59 11.41
N LYS A 63 -11.11 -11.67 12.32
CA LYS A 63 -10.19 -10.59 12.72
C LYS A 63 -8.81 -11.10 13.16
N ASP A 64 -8.76 -12.27 13.80
CA ASP A 64 -7.54 -12.87 14.35
C ASP A 64 -6.64 -13.49 13.26
N TYR A 65 -7.16 -13.64 12.02
CA TYR A 65 -6.36 -14.10 10.88
C TYR A 65 -5.47 -12.99 10.30
N ILE A 66 -5.84 -11.73 10.54
CA ILE A 66 -5.09 -10.55 10.05
C ILE A 66 -4.13 -10.02 11.13
N ALA A 67 -4.34 -10.39 12.40
CA ALA A 67 -3.72 -9.77 13.57
C ALA A 67 -2.55 -10.58 14.17
#